data_AF-A0A973SCL1-F1
#
_entry.id   AF-A0A973SCL1-F1
#
_cell.length_a   1.000
_cell.length_b   1.000
_cell.length_c   1.000
_cell.angle_alpha   90.00
_cell.angle_beta   90.00
_cell.angle_gamma   90.00
#
_symmetry.space_group_name_H-M   'P 1'
#
loop_
_entity.id
_entity.type
_entity.pdbx_description
1 polymer ?
#
loop_
_entity_poly.entity_id
_entity_poly.type
_entity_poly.pdbx_seq_one_letter_code
_entity_poly.pdbx_strand_id
1 'polypeptide(L)'
;MAIDRPKRDLAAKLVRQFRDGEIDSDDLEAQWPARTEDRAIEAIESRVWAFYDDQWPRRMRGRQAATPDEREALTRYAAFLDSSLPYEWSKSNFYGLGGCGCMVFLSLGLLWPVDWWIKQRNDREEAELRQEGDLDVWPFIRRTDSDRYL
;
A
#
# COMPACT_ATOMS: atom_id res chain seq x y z
N MET A 1 -10.03 18.03 -2.01
CA MET A 1 -10.27 16.57 -1.94
C MET A 1 -11.35 16.33 -0.90
N ALA A 2 -12.39 15.57 -1.22
CA ALA A 2 -13.41 15.20 -0.25
C ALA A 2 -12.87 14.05 0.63
N ILE A 3 -12.93 14.23 1.95
CA ILE A 3 -12.62 13.17 2.91
C ILE A 3 -13.92 12.41 3.18
N ASP A 4 -13.93 11.12 2.88
CA ASP A 4 -15.07 10.24 3.18
C ASP A 4 -14.84 9.55 4.52
N ARG A 5 -15.26 10.21 5.61
CA ARG A 5 -15.02 9.73 6.99
C ARG A 5 -15.61 8.33 7.23
N PRO A 6 -16.88 8.04 6.91
CA PRO A 6 -17.43 6.68 7.10
C PRO A 6 -16.63 5.61 6.35
N LYS A 7 -16.19 5.88 5.11
CA LYS A 7 -15.39 4.91 4.36
C LYS A 7 -13.97 4.78 4.90
N ARG A 8 -13.35 5.87 5.37
CA ARG A 8 -12.06 5.78 6.06
C ARG A 8 -12.13 4.98 7.36
N ASP A 9 -13.20 5.16 8.15
CA ASP A 9 -13.43 4.37 9.37
C ASP A 9 -13.54 2.88 9.05
N LEU A 10 -14.31 2.54 8.00
CA LEU A 10 -14.43 1.16 7.52
C LEU A 10 -13.08 0.61 7.05
N ALA A 11 -12.36 1.33 6.19
CA ALA A 11 -11.05 0.92 5.71
C ALA A 11 -10.05 0.72 6.86
N ALA A 12 -10.01 1.65 7.83
CA ALA A 12 -9.11 1.56 8.98
C ALA A 12 -9.41 0.32 9.84
N LYS A 13 -10.70 0.03 10.06
CA LYS A 13 -11.14 -1.18 10.74
C LYS A 13 -10.65 -2.42 9.99
N LEU A 14 -10.93 -2.52 8.68
CA LEU A 14 -10.53 -3.68 7.88
C LEU A 14 -9.02 -3.90 7.87
N VAL A 15 -8.23 -2.83 7.72
CA VAL A 15 -6.75 -2.90 7.78
C VAL A 15 -6.27 -3.48 9.12
N ARG A 16 -6.86 -3.07 10.25
CA ARG A 16 -6.51 -3.63 11.57
C ARG A 16 -6.87 -5.12 11.66
N GLN A 17 -8.07 -5.50 11.23
CA GLN A 17 -8.54 -6.88 11.27
C GLN A 17 -7.66 -7.79 10.39
N PHE A 18 -7.25 -7.31 9.22
CA PHE A 18 -6.35 -8.04 8.33
C PHE A 18 -4.95 -8.20 8.96
N ARG A 19 -4.38 -7.10 9.48
CA ARG A 19 -3.09 -7.09 10.21
C ARG A 19 -3.07 -8.09 11.36
N ASP A 20 -4.17 -8.16 12.13
CA ASP A 20 -4.28 -9.02 13.30
C ASP A 20 -4.69 -10.46 12.94
N GLY A 21 -4.93 -10.74 11.65
CA GLY A 21 -5.30 -12.05 11.12
C GLY A 21 -6.71 -12.49 11.51
N GLU A 22 -7.60 -11.55 11.83
CA GLU A 22 -9.02 -11.79 12.10
C GLU A 22 -9.80 -12.08 10.81
N ILE A 23 -9.44 -11.38 9.73
CA ILE A 23 -9.95 -11.58 8.37
C ILE A 23 -8.80 -11.98 7.44
N ASP A 24 -9.11 -12.59 6.30
CA ASP A 24 -8.13 -12.80 5.22
C ASP A 24 -8.25 -11.74 4.12
N SER A 25 -7.42 -11.87 3.09
CA SER A 25 -7.38 -10.93 1.95
C SER A 25 -8.67 -10.90 1.15
N ASP A 26 -9.40 -12.01 1.05
CA ASP A 26 -10.66 -12.08 0.30
C ASP A 26 -11.76 -11.33 1.06
N ASP A 27 -11.85 -11.58 2.38
CA ASP A 27 -12.75 -10.84 3.26
C ASP A 27 -12.47 -9.33 3.23
N LEU A 28 -11.18 -8.95 3.19
CA LEU A 28 -10.72 -7.57 3.10
C LEU A 28 -11.17 -6.91 1.79
N GLU A 29 -10.89 -7.54 0.65
CA GLU A 29 -11.24 -7.02 -0.68
C GLU A 29 -12.76 -6.93 -0.87
N ALA A 30 -13.49 -7.98 -0.47
CA ALA A 30 -14.95 -8.02 -0.58
C ALA A 30 -15.65 -6.91 0.22
N GLN A 31 -15.05 -6.46 1.33
CA GLN A 31 -15.60 -5.44 2.21
C GLN A 31 -14.98 -4.06 2.01
N TRP A 32 -13.96 -3.94 1.16
CA TRP A 32 -13.26 -2.67 0.96
C TRP A 32 -14.22 -1.60 0.40
N PRO A 33 -14.19 -0.36 0.92
CA PRO A 33 -15.13 0.68 0.50
C PRO A 33 -14.93 1.10 -0.96
N ALA A 34 -15.73 0.54 -1.86
CA ALA A 34 -15.73 0.88 -3.27
C ALA A 34 -16.28 2.29 -3.58
N ARG A 35 -15.93 2.80 -4.77
CA ARG A 35 -16.48 4.03 -5.40
C ARG A 35 -16.39 5.26 -4.49
N THR A 36 -15.20 5.78 -4.27
CA THR A 36 -14.94 6.95 -3.42
C THR A 36 -14.16 8.02 -4.18
N GLU A 37 -14.40 9.29 -3.88
CA GLU A 37 -13.57 10.41 -4.35
C GLU A 37 -12.35 10.63 -3.44
N ASP A 38 -12.31 9.94 -2.29
CA ASP A 38 -11.20 10.01 -1.35
C ASP A 38 -10.03 9.15 -1.83
N ARG A 39 -9.08 9.81 -2.48
CA ARG A 39 -7.86 9.19 -3.02
C ARG A 39 -7.02 8.45 -1.98
N ALA A 40 -7.18 8.75 -0.68
CA ALA A 40 -6.51 7.99 0.39
C ALA A 40 -6.87 6.50 0.35
N ILE A 41 -8.15 6.20 0.10
CA ILE A 41 -8.70 4.86 0.19
C ILE A 41 -8.15 4.02 -0.97
N GLU A 42 -8.17 4.56 -2.20
CA GLU A 42 -7.58 3.92 -3.38
C GLU A 42 -6.06 3.70 -3.21
N ALA A 43 -5.37 4.70 -2.66
CA ALA A 43 -3.93 4.65 -2.44
C ALA A 43 -3.53 3.55 -1.45
N ILE A 44 -4.29 3.42 -0.36
CA ILE A 44 -4.05 2.39 0.65
C ILE A 44 -4.47 1.01 0.14
N GLU A 45 -5.59 0.91 -0.58
CA GLU A 45 -6.02 -0.34 -1.22
C GLU A 45 -4.90 -0.91 -2.10
N SER A 46 -4.38 -0.10 -3.03
CA SER A 46 -3.34 -0.54 -3.95
C SER A 46 -2.03 -0.90 -3.26
N ARG A 47 -1.72 -0.30 -2.10
CA ARG A 47 -0.56 -0.69 -1.27
C ARG A 47 -0.81 -1.95 -0.44
N VAL A 48 -2.01 -2.13 0.07
CA VAL A 48 -2.36 -3.31 0.88
C VAL A 48 -2.45 -4.55 -0.01
N TRP A 49 -2.88 -4.40 -1.26
CA TRP A 49 -2.86 -5.46 -2.28
C TRP A 49 -1.48 -6.10 -2.46
N ALA A 50 -0.39 -5.33 -2.33
CA ALA A 50 0.97 -5.85 -2.41
C ALA A 50 1.36 -6.85 -1.29
N PHE A 51 0.53 -7.00 -0.25
CA PHE A 51 0.77 -7.95 0.83
C PHE A 51 0.11 -9.31 0.62
N TYR A 52 -0.65 -9.53 -0.46
CA TYR A 52 -1.29 -10.83 -0.72
C TYR A 52 -1.28 -11.20 -2.21
N ASP A 53 -1.71 -12.42 -2.50
CA ASP A 53 -1.76 -12.99 -3.85
C ASP A 53 -3.23 -13.29 -4.20
N ASP A 54 -3.68 -12.92 -5.40
CA ASP A 54 -5.07 -13.07 -5.84
C ASP A 54 -5.53 -14.53 -5.91
N GLN A 55 -4.61 -15.49 -6.00
CA GLN A 55 -4.95 -16.91 -6.12
C GLN A 55 -5.06 -17.62 -4.77
N TRP A 56 -4.46 -17.06 -3.72
CA TRP A 56 -4.34 -17.72 -2.43
C TRP A 56 -4.62 -16.74 -1.29
N PRO A 57 -5.81 -16.85 -0.66
CA PRO A 57 -6.19 -15.95 0.41
C PRO A 57 -5.15 -15.99 1.52
N ARG A 58 -4.61 -14.82 1.87
CA ARG A 58 -3.61 -14.69 2.93
C ARG A 58 -4.32 -14.29 4.21
N ARG A 59 -4.04 -15.01 5.30
CA ARG A 59 -4.39 -14.57 6.65
C ARG A 59 -3.11 -14.28 7.41
N MET A 60 -2.96 -13.10 7.99
CA MET A 60 -1.70 -12.68 8.67
C MET A 60 -1.47 -13.37 10.03
N ARG A 61 -1.57 -14.69 10.08
CA ARG A 61 -1.42 -15.51 11.28
C ARG A 61 -0.66 -16.80 11.00
N GLY A 62 0.00 -17.33 12.04
CA GLY A 62 0.69 -18.62 11.97
C GLY A 62 1.80 -18.61 10.93
N ARG A 63 1.73 -19.51 9.94
CA ARG A 63 2.74 -19.60 8.86
C ARG A 63 2.75 -18.41 7.90
N GLN A 64 1.66 -17.65 7.85
CA GLN A 64 1.50 -16.47 6.99
C GLN A 64 1.51 -15.16 7.81
N ALA A 65 2.01 -15.21 9.05
CA ALA A 65 2.07 -14.06 9.96
C ALA A 65 2.72 -12.84 9.29
N ALA A 66 2.22 -11.65 9.62
CA ALA A 66 2.82 -10.40 9.17
C ALA A 66 4.25 -10.27 9.68
N THR A 67 5.17 -9.84 8.83
CA THR A 67 6.51 -9.43 9.26
C THR A 67 6.42 -8.17 10.14
N PRO A 68 7.45 -7.84 10.94
CA PRO A 68 7.48 -6.59 11.69
C PRO A 68 7.22 -5.35 10.81
N ASP A 69 7.84 -5.31 9.62
CA ASP A 69 7.71 -4.20 8.67
C ASP A 69 6.29 -4.10 8.08
N GLU A 70 5.69 -5.24 7.70
CA GLU A 70 4.30 -5.28 7.22
C GLU A 70 3.33 -4.80 8.31
N ARG A 71 3.55 -5.25 9.55
CA ARG A 71 2.72 -4.86 10.69
C ARG A 71 2.85 -3.38 11.03
N GLU A 72 4.06 -2.83 10.94
CA GLU A 72 4.31 -1.39 11.10
C GLU A 72 3.60 -0.60 10.00
N ALA A 73 3.77 -0.99 8.73
CA ALA A 73 3.13 -0.34 7.59
C ALA A 73 1.60 -0.33 7.75
N LEU A 74 0.98 -1.47 8.02
CA LEU A 74 -0.47 -1.57 8.22
C LEU A 74 -0.96 -0.74 9.41
N THR A 75 -0.18 -0.65 10.48
CA THR A 75 -0.50 0.21 11.63
C THR A 75 -0.49 1.68 11.23
N ARG A 76 0.51 2.10 10.45
CA ARG A 76 0.60 3.45 9.88
C ARG A 76 -0.55 3.77 8.93
N TYR A 77 -0.97 2.81 8.10
CA TYR A 77 -2.09 2.99 7.18
C TYR A 77 -3.40 3.19 7.94
N ALA A 78 -3.64 2.37 8.96
CA ALA A 78 -4.81 2.49 9.82
C ALA A 78 -4.84 3.82 10.61
N ALA A 79 -3.68 4.28 11.09
CA ALA A 79 -3.55 5.57 11.76
C ALA A 79 -3.85 6.75 10.81
N PHE A 80 -3.34 6.70 9.57
CA PHE A 80 -3.65 7.72 8.56
C PHE A 80 -5.14 7.75 8.22
N LEU A 81 -5.77 6.59 8.04
CA LEU A 81 -7.20 6.49 7.76
C LEU A 81 -8.04 7.03 8.92
N ASP A 82 -7.66 6.75 10.18
CA ASP A 82 -8.31 7.34 11.37
C ASP A 82 -8.16 8.87 11.42
N SER A 83 -7.08 9.42 10.86
CA SER A 83 -6.85 10.86 10.84
C SER A 83 -7.84 11.62 9.95
N SER A 84 -8.01 12.91 10.24
CA SER A 84 -8.75 13.84 9.39
C SER A 84 -7.85 14.55 8.36
N LEU A 85 -6.65 14.02 8.10
CA LEU A 85 -5.72 14.65 7.16
C LEU A 85 -6.14 14.38 5.71
N PRO A 86 -6.08 15.39 4.82
CA PRO A 86 -6.26 15.14 3.40
C PRO A 86 -5.09 14.28 2.87
N TYR A 87 -5.37 13.46 1.85
CA TYR A 87 -4.30 12.77 1.13
C TYR A 87 -3.67 13.73 0.13
N GLU A 88 -2.39 14.04 0.33
CA GLU A 88 -1.69 15.10 -0.40
C GLU A 88 -0.85 14.56 -1.57
N TRP A 89 -0.47 13.28 -1.56
CA TRP A 89 0.36 12.67 -2.62
C TRP A 89 -0.33 12.70 -4.00
N SER A 90 0.44 12.86 -5.07
CA SER A 90 -0.04 12.88 -6.46
C SER A 90 -0.49 11.50 -6.96
N LYS A 91 0.08 10.43 -6.41
CA LYS A 91 -0.22 9.05 -6.80
C LYS A 91 -1.22 8.39 -5.84
N SER A 92 -2.31 7.86 -6.37
CA SER A 92 -3.30 7.07 -5.63
C SER A 92 -3.39 5.61 -6.08
N ASN A 93 -2.59 5.22 -7.06
CA ASN A 93 -2.57 3.87 -7.60
C ASN A 93 -1.12 3.40 -7.71
N PHE A 94 -0.78 2.37 -6.94
CA PHE A 94 0.55 1.76 -6.92
C PHE A 94 0.62 0.42 -7.68
N TYR A 95 -0.41 0.06 -8.45
CA TYR A 95 -0.38 -1.12 -9.32
C TYR A 95 0.68 -0.92 -10.43
N GLY A 96 1.55 -1.91 -10.63
CA GLY A 96 2.48 -1.95 -11.76
C GLY A 96 3.98 -1.89 -11.46
N LEU A 97 4.44 -2.27 -10.27
CA LEU A 97 5.83 -2.10 -9.84
C LEU A 97 6.52 -3.40 -9.36
N GLY A 98 6.28 -4.51 -10.05
CA GLY A 98 7.11 -5.71 -9.92
C GLY A 98 8.18 -5.75 -11.02
N GLY A 99 9.45 -5.57 -10.68
CA GLY A 99 10.54 -5.82 -11.62
C GLY A 99 10.57 -7.29 -12.07
N CYS A 100 10.92 -7.56 -13.32
CA CYS A 100 10.96 -8.91 -13.90
C CYS A 100 12.22 -9.69 -13.48
N GLY A 101 12.72 -9.49 -12.25
CA GLY A 101 14.07 -9.87 -11.84
C GLY A 101 14.40 -11.35 -12.02
N CYS A 102 13.46 -12.26 -11.71
CA CYS A 102 13.64 -13.70 -11.95
C CYS A 102 13.57 -14.07 -13.45
N MET A 103 12.82 -13.32 -14.26
CA MET A 103 12.69 -13.56 -15.70
C MET A 103 13.95 -13.15 -16.47
N VAL A 104 14.78 -12.23 -15.94
CA VAL A 104 16.10 -11.92 -16.53
C VAL A 104 17.00 -13.15 -16.51
N PHE A 105 17.01 -13.91 -15.41
CA PHE A 105 17.78 -15.16 -15.31
C PHE A 105 17.22 -16.27 -16.21
N LEU A 106 15.89 -16.44 -16.23
CA LEU A 106 15.23 -17.45 -17.07
C LEU A 106 15.36 -17.17 -18.57
N SER A 107 15.51 -15.90 -18.95
CA SER A 107 15.71 -15.48 -20.35
C SER A 107 17.19 -15.40 -20.76
N LEU A 108 18.12 -15.89 -19.93
CA LEU A 108 19.57 -15.74 -20.15
C LEU A 108 19.99 -14.29 -20.44
N GLY A 109 19.34 -13.32 -19.80
CA GLY A 109 19.64 -11.90 -19.95
C GLY A 109 18.91 -11.19 -21.10
N LEU A 110 18.12 -11.88 -21.93
CA LEU A 110 17.41 -11.25 -23.06
C LEU A 110 16.36 -10.21 -22.62
N LEU A 111 15.80 -10.36 -21.42
CA LEU A 111 14.86 -9.39 -20.84
C LEU A 111 15.54 -8.29 -20.02
N TRP A 112 16.88 -8.24 -19.96
CA TRP A 112 17.60 -7.23 -19.20
C TRP A 112 17.25 -5.78 -19.61
N PRO A 113 17.14 -5.42 -20.90
CA PRO A 113 16.74 -4.06 -21.28
C PRO A 113 15.33 -3.69 -20.79
N VAL A 114 14.42 -4.65 -20.73
CA VAL A 114 13.04 -4.45 -20.25
C VAL A 114 13.03 -4.28 -18.73
N ASP A 115 13.73 -5.14 -17.99
CA ASP A 115 13.90 -5.01 -16.53
C ASP A 115 14.58 -3.69 -16.16
N TRP A 116 15.61 -3.29 -16.91
CA TRP A 116 16.29 -2.01 -16.73
C TRP A 116 15.36 -0.82 -17.00
N TRP A 117 14.55 -0.87 -18.06
CA TRP A 117 13.57 0.20 -18.36
C TRP A 117 12.48 0.29 -17.28
N ILE A 118 11.98 -0.84 -16.79
CA ILE A 118 11.03 -0.88 -15.67
C ILE A 118 11.65 -0.29 -14.42
N LYS A 119 12.87 -0.70 -14.05
CA LYS A 119 13.59 -0.12 -12.91
C LYS A 119 13.79 1.38 -13.07
N GLN A 120 14.26 1.83 -14.24
CA GLN A 120 14.49 3.25 -14.49
C GLN A 120 13.19 4.07 -14.40
N ARG A 121 12.06 3.52 -14.87
CA ARG A 121 10.74 4.14 -14.69
C ARG A 121 10.37 4.21 -13.21
N ASN A 122 10.53 3.11 -12.48
CA ASN A 122 10.21 3.00 -11.06
C ASN A 122 11.05 3.97 -10.22
N ASP A 123 12.35 4.08 -10.51
CA ASP A 123 13.28 4.99 -9.84
C ASP A 123 12.90 6.46 -10.08
N ARG A 124 12.41 6.81 -11.28
CA ARG A 124 11.91 8.15 -11.58
C ARG A 124 10.63 8.45 -10.81
N GLU A 125 9.66 7.53 -10.84
CA GLU A 125 8.41 7.69 -10.08
C GLU A 125 8.69 7.81 -8.58
N GLU A 126 9.63 7.03 -8.03
CA GLU A 126 10.03 7.12 -6.63
C GLU A 126 10.75 8.45 -6.33
N ALA A 127 11.61 8.93 -7.24
CA ALA A 127 12.28 10.23 -7.09
C ALA A 127 11.30 11.40 -7.14
N GLU A 128 10.24 11.33 -7.94
CA GLU A 128 9.14 12.31 -7.97
C GLU A 128 8.39 12.31 -6.65
N LEU A 129 8.02 11.13 -6.13
CA LEU A 129 7.37 11.03 -4.82
C LEU A 129 8.26 11.55 -3.68
N ARG A 130 9.56 11.26 -3.69
CA ARG A 130 10.50 11.81 -2.69
C ARG A 130 10.57 13.34 -2.69
N GLN A 131 10.20 14.00 -3.79
CA GLN A 131 10.11 15.47 -3.84
C GLN A 131 8.80 15.99 -3.23
N GLU A 132 7.74 15.18 -3.20
CA GLU A 132 6.45 15.54 -2.61
C GLU A 132 6.47 15.44 -1.07
N GLY A 133 7.15 14.44 -0.52
CA GLY A 133 7.20 14.22 0.92
C GLY A 133 8.15 13.11 1.37
N ASP A 134 8.07 12.76 2.65
CA ASP A 134 8.86 11.69 3.25
C ASP A 134 8.19 10.33 2.96
N LEU A 135 8.77 9.55 2.04
CA LEU A 135 8.25 8.24 1.65
C LEU A 135 8.27 7.21 2.78
N ASP A 136 9.18 7.34 3.75
CA ASP A 136 9.32 6.37 4.85
C ASP A 136 8.10 6.40 5.78
N VAL A 137 7.38 7.53 5.79
CA VAL A 137 6.17 7.74 6.61
C VAL A 137 4.89 7.73 5.80
N TRP A 138 4.93 7.34 4.52
CA TRP A 138 3.74 7.16 3.70
C TRP A 138 2.70 6.30 4.47
N PRO A 139 1.42 6.72 4.57
CA PRO A 139 0.69 7.65 3.70
C PRO A 139 0.71 9.11 4.17
N PHE A 140 1.35 9.40 5.30
CA PHE A 140 1.62 10.77 5.72
C PHE A 140 2.64 11.41 4.78
N ILE A 141 2.51 12.71 4.55
CA ILE A 141 3.48 13.46 3.73
C ILE A 141 4.66 13.98 4.57
N ARG A 142 4.42 14.22 5.87
CA ARG A 142 5.38 14.74 6.85
C ARG A 142 5.52 13.76 8.01
N ARG A 143 6.75 13.60 8.51
CA ARG A 143 7.06 12.79 9.69
C ARG A 143 6.36 13.29 10.96
N THR A 144 6.26 14.61 11.13
CA THR A 144 5.55 15.23 12.27
C THR A 144 4.08 14.84 12.36
N ASP A 145 3.43 14.62 11.21
CA ASP A 145 2.04 14.17 11.18
C ASP A 145 1.97 12.70 11.59
N SER A 146 2.87 11.86 11.06
CA SER A 146 2.98 10.44 11.44
C SER A 146 3.19 10.27 12.95
N ASP A 147 4.14 11.02 13.53
CA ASP A 147 4.49 10.96 14.97
C ASP A 147 3.33 11.42 15.88
N ARG A 148 2.37 12.19 15.35
CA ARG A 148 1.20 12.64 16.10
C ARG A 148 0.09 11.59 16.17
N TYR A 149 0.01 10.71 15.18
CA TYR A 149 -1.08 9.74 15.02
C TYR A 149 -0.67 8.29 15.30
N LEU A 150 0.62 8.01 15.50
CA LEU A 150 1.18 6.73 15.94
C LEU A 150 1.55 6.74 17.42
#